data_AF-A0AA37HGI9-F1
#
_entry.id   AF-A0AA37HGI9-F1
#
_cell.length_a   1.000
_cell.length_b   1.000
_cell.length_c   1.000
_cell.angle_alpha   90.00
_cell.angle_beta   90.00
_cell.angle_gamma   90.00
#
_symmetry.space_group_name_H-M   'P 1'
#
loop_
_entity.id
_entity.type
_entity.pdbx_description
1 polymer ?
#
loop_
_entity_poly.entity_id
_entity_poly.type
_entity_poly.pdbx_seq_one_letter_code
_entity_poly.pdbx_strand_id
1 'polypeptide(L)' 'MTVRADLLLQIREWIRGWDLPQERAATRLDLTRPRLDDLMRCKRDTFSLDALVTIATASVLRIHLEDAA' A
#
# COMPACT_ATOMS: atom_id res chain seq x y z
N MET A 1 3.13 -20.45 -0.95
CA MET A 1 3.06 -18.98 -1.14
C MET A 1 4.29 -18.35 -0.50
N THR A 2 4.75 -17.19 -0.99
CA THR A 2 5.90 -16.48 -0.38
C THR A 2 5.39 -15.32 0.49
N VAL A 3 6.11 -15.00 1.57
CA VAL A 3 5.78 -13.87 2.49
C VAL A 3 5.51 -12.57 1.72
N ARG A 4 6.29 -12.30 0.67
CA ARG A 4 6.09 -11.16 -0.22
C ARG A 4 4.73 -11.14 -0.93
N ALA A 5 4.31 -12.29 -1.46
CA ALA A 5 3.05 -12.38 -2.19
C ALA A 5 1.85 -12.18 -1.26
N ASP A 6 1.96 -12.71 -0.03
CA ASP A 6 0.96 -12.56 1.01
C ASP A 6 0.85 -11.09 1.46
N LEU A 7 1.98 -10.45 1.78
CA LEU A 7 1.99 -9.04 2.20
C LEU A 7 1.49 -8.10 1.09
N LEU A 8 1.86 -8.35 -0.17
CA LEU A 8 1.35 -7.57 -1.31
C LEU A 8 -0.18 -7.67 -1.44
N LEU A 9 -0.75 -8.87 -1.22
CA LEU A 9 -2.19 -9.08 -1.26
C LEU A 9 -2.89 -8.35 -0.10
N GLN A 10 -2.36 -8.45 1.13
CA GLN A 10 -2.92 -7.76 2.29
C GLN A 10 -2.93 -6.24 2.11
N ILE A 11 -1.82 -5.66 1.65
CA ILE A 11 -1.72 -4.22 1.39
C ILE A 11 -2.76 -3.78 0.35
N ARG A 12 -2.93 -4.54 -0.74
CA ARG A 12 -3.92 -4.23 -1.77
C ARG A 12 -5.34 -4.24 -1.22
N GLU A 13 -5.73 -5.27 -0.47
CA GLU A 13 -7.09 -5.34 0.07
C GLU A 13 -7.33 -4.25 1.12
N TRP A 14 -6.31 -3.88 1.88
CA TRP A 14 -6.39 -2.75 2.79
C TRP A 14 -6.56 -1.40 2.07
N ILE A 15 -5.84 -1.16 0.97
CA ILE A 15 -6.04 0.04 0.12
C ILE A 15 -7.44 0.07 -0.49
N ARG A 16 -7.99 -1.08 -0.88
CA ARG A 16 -9.37 -1.18 -1.40
C ARG A 16 -10.41 -0.77 -0.36
N GLY A 17 -10.15 -1.04 0.93
CA GLY A 17 -11.04 -0.66 2.03
C GLY A 17 -11.12 0.85 2.27
N TRP A 18 -10.24 1.67 1.67
CA TRP A 18 -10.26 3.12 1.84
C TRP A 18 -11.34 3.84 1.06
N ASP A 19 -11.92 3.21 0.03
CA ASP A 19 -12.88 3.85 -0.89
C ASP A 19 -12.37 5.18 -1.49
N LEU A 20 -11.05 5.27 -1.69
CA LEU A 20 -10.39 6.44 -2.27
C LEU A 20 -10.10 6.22 -3.75
N PRO A 21 -10.18 7.27 -4.59
CA PRO A 21 -9.65 7.20 -5.94
C PRO A 21 -8.13 6.96 -5.89
N GLN A 22 -7.61 6.24 -6.88
CA GLN A 22 -6.19 5.82 -6.92
C GLN A 22 -5.22 6.98 -6.72
N GLU A 23 -5.50 8.16 -7.24
CA GLU A 23 -4.64 9.34 -7.07
C GLU A 23 -4.52 9.77 -5.61
N ARG A 24 -5.62 9.75 -4.87
CA ARG A 24 -5.64 10.05 -3.44
C ARG A 24 -4.96 8.96 -2.63
N ALA A 25 -5.16 7.69 -3.00
CA ALA A 25 -4.45 6.57 -2.39
C ALA A 25 -2.93 6.66 -2.62
N ALA A 26 -2.50 7.08 -3.81
CA ALA A 26 -1.09 7.24 -4.14
C ALA A 26 -0.45 8.34 -3.28
N THR A 27 -1.09 9.51 -3.18
CA THR A 27 -0.66 10.58 -2.28
C THR A 27 -0.68 10.15 -0.81
N ARG A 28 -1.68 9.38 -0.39
CA ARG A 28 -1.80 8.85 0.98
C ARG A 28 -0.68 7.86 1.33
N LEU A 29 -0.10 7.19 0.34
CA LEU A 29 1.03 6.28 0.51
C LEU A 29 2.39 6.91 0.16
N ASP A 30 2.42 8.19 -0.23
CA ASP A 30 3.59 8.85 -0.79
C ASP A 30 4.21 8.09 -1.98
N LEU A 31 3.33 7.53 -2.81
CA LEU A 31 3.66 6.80 -4.03
C LEU A 31 3.26 7.61 -5.26
N THR A 32 3.98 7.39 -6.36
CA THR A 32 3.51 7.84 -7.67
C THR A 32 2.35 6.96 -8.15
N ARG A 33 1.47 7.51 -9.00
CA ARG A 33 0.34 6.77 -9.57
C ARG A 33 0.74 5.46 -10.30
N PRO A 34 1.82 5.42 -11.13
CA PRO A 34 2.26 4.17 -11.75
C PRO A 34 2.71 3.12 -10.72
N ARG A 35 3.38 3.55 -9.65
CA ARG A 35 3.84 2.64 -8.60
C ARG A 35 2.68 2.09 -7.78
N LEU A 36 1.63 2.88 -7.54
CA LEU A 36 0.39 2.38 -6.97
C LEU A 36 -0.30 1.39 -7.92
N ASP A 37 -0.37 1.65 -9.22
CA ASP A 37 -0.98 0.72 -10.18
C ASP A 37 -0.25 -0.64 -10.21
N ASP A 38 1.08 -0.63 -10.17
CA ASP A 38 1.88 -1.86 -10.06
C ASP A 38 1.59 -2.65 -8.77
N LEU A 39 1.40 -1.95 -7.65
CA LEU A 39 1.03 -2.54 -6.37
C LEU A 39 -0.37 -3.18 -6.45
N MET A 40 -1.35 -2.46 -6.99
CA MET A 40 -2.75 -2.90 -7.11
C MET A 40 -2.92 -4.08 -8.09
N ARG A 41 -2.05 -4.17 -9.11
CA ARG A 41 -1.99 -5.32 -10.04
C ARG A 41 -1.21 -6.52 -9.48
N CYS A 42 -0.68 -6.41 -8.27
CA CYS A 42 0.15 -7.41 -7.62
C CYS A 42 1.33 -7.87 -8.50
N LYS A 43 2.05 -6.94 -9.16
CA LYS A 43 3.27 -7.31 -9.91
C LYS A 43 4.34 -7.79 -8.94
N ARG A 44 4.42 -9.12 -8.78
CA ARG A 44 5.22 -9.78 -7.74
C ARG A 44 6.70 -9.46 -7.83
N ASP A 45 7.26 -9.09 -8.98
CA ASP A 45 8.68 -8.80 -9.16
C ASP A 45 9.07 -7.32 -8.94
N THR A 46 8.09 -6.43 -8.77
CA THR A 46 8.33 -4.97 -8.70
C THR A 46 8.69 -4.48 -7.29
N PHE A 47 8.32 -5.22 -6.24
CA PHE A 47 8.48 -4.79 -4.85
C PHE A 47 9.36 -5.75 -4.05
N SER A 48 10.38 -5.23 -3.37
CA SER A 48 11.12 -5.97 -2.34
C SER A 48 10.26 -6.18 -1.10
N LEU A 49 10.63 -7.13 -0.23
CA LEU A 49 9.93 -7.30 1.05
C LEU A 49 10.02 -6.02 1.89
N ASP A 50 11.19 -5.40 1.94
CA ASP A 50 11.44 -4.12 2.62
C ASP A 50 10.54 -2.98 2.10
N ALA A 51 10.38 -2.87 0.78
CA ALA A 51 9.49 -1.87 0.20
C ALA A 51 8.02 -2.11 0.60
N LEU A 52 7.58 -3.38 0.66
CA LEU A 52 6.23 -3.71 1.11
C LEU A 52 6.03 -3.41 2.59
N VAL A 53 7.02 -3.70 3.44
CA VAL A 53 6.99 -3.35 4.88
C VAL A 53 6.92 -1.83 5.05
N THR A 54 7.71 -1.08 4.29
CA THR A 54 7.71 0.39 4.32
C THR A 54 6.33 0.94 3.93
N ILE A 55 5.74 0.43 2.84
CA ILE A 55 4.39 0.83 2.39
C ILE A 55 3.33 0.50 3.44
N ALA A 56 3.38 -0.69 4.05
CA ALA A 56 2.46 -1.09 5.12
C ALA A 56 2.63 -0.28 6.41
N THR A 57 3.83 0.25 6.67
CA THR A 57 4.11 1.00 7.90
C THR A 57 3.79 2.48 7.75
N ALA A 58 4.09 3.08 6.59
CA ALA A 58 3.73 4.48 6.27
C ALA A 58 2.22 4.76 6.44
N SER A 59 1.47 3.68 6.40
CA SER A 59 0.05 3.67 6.19
C SER A 59 -0.69 3.36 7.50
N VAL A 60 -0.09 2.55 8.39
CA VAL A 60 -0.43 2.43 9.81
C VAL A 60 -0.11 3.71 10.57
N LEU A 61 1.05 4.34 10.32
CA LEU A 61 1.45 5.57 11.02
C LEU A 61 0.47 6.73 10.76
N ARG A 62 -0.15 6.79 9.56
CA ARG A 62 -1.15 7.81 9.23
C ARG A 62 -2.53 7.57 9.83
N ILE A 63 -2.97 6.32 10.01
CA ILE A 63 -4.22 6.02 10.72
C ILE A 63 -4.15 6.58 12.14
N HIS A 64 -3.02 6.38 12.84
CA HIS A 64 -2.86 6.91 14.20
C HIS A 64 -2.88 8.43 14.31
N LEU A 65 -2.53 9.17 13.25
CA LEU A 65 -2.65 10.63 13.24
C LEU A 65 -4.10 11.10 12.98
N GLU A 66 -4.89 10.33 12.24
CA GLU A 66 -6.29 10.68 11.95
C GLU A 66 -7.25 10.28 13.09
N ASP A 67 -6.96 9.20 13.83
CA ASP A 67 -7.72 8.80 15.02
C ASP A 67 -7.37 9.61 16.29
N ALA A 68 -6.28 10.39 16.26
CA ALA A 68 -5.83 11.21 17.38
C ALA A 68 -6.30 12.68 17.32
N ALA A 69 -7.21 13.01 16.39
CA ALA A 69 -7.74 14.36 16.16
C ALA A 69 -9.24 14.47 16.46
#